data_AF-A0A7S1FUJ7-F1
#
_entry.id   AF-A0A7S1FUJ7-F1
#
_cell.length_a   1.000
_cell.length_b   1.000
_cell.length_c   1.000
_cell.angle_alpha   90.00
_cell.angle_beta   90.00
_cell.angle_gamma   90.00
#
_symmetry.space_group_name_H-M   'P 1'
#
loop_
_entity.id
_entity.type
_entity.pdbx_description
1 polymer ?
#
loop_
_entity_poly.entity_id
_entity_poly.type
_entity_poly.pdbx_seq_one_letter_code
_entity_poly.pdbx_strand_id
1 'polypeptide(L)'
;IFLNCGNPKCRFYFYLILIIYHTPYDRHVFPPSSRQLVAERSANLQRMKAQRNELNARVRMLKEELHHLQEPGSYVGEVVKQMGQKKVLVKVNPEGKYVVDLAPGIDINLLKPNTRVALRNDSYTLHKILPTKVDPLVSLMKVEAVPDSTYDMIGGLEKQVMEIKEVIELPIKHPELFESLGVAQPKGVLLYGPPGTGKTLLARAVAHHTDCTFIRVSGAELVQKYIGEGSRMVRELFIMAREAAPSIIFMDEIDS
;
A
#
# COMPACT_ATOMS: atom_id res chain seq x y z
N ILE A 1 -7.93 -19.12 -54.45
CA ILE A 1 -9.20 -19.75 -54.06
C ILE A 1 -8.95 -20.48 -52.75
N PHE A 2 -9.78 -20.22 -51.74
CA PHE A 2 -9.97 -21.17 -50.64
C PHE A 2 -10.17 -22.55 -51.27
N LEU A 3 -9.19 -23.43 -51.14
CA LEU A 3 -9.36 -24.85 -51.38
C LEU A 3 -10.42 -25.31 -50.38
N ASN A 4 -11.67 -25.46 -50.85
CA ASN A 4 -12.55 -26.42 -50.21
C ASN A 4 -12.38 -27.72 -50.98
N CYS A 5 -11.61 -28.61 -50.36
CA CYS A 5 -11.26 -29.90 -50.90
C CYS A 5 -12.19 -30.95 -50.27
N GLY A 6 -12.71 -31.85 -51.12
CA GLY A 6 -12.75 -33.26 -50.73
C GLY A 6 -14.12 -33.88 -50.46
N ASN A 7 -15.00 -33.91 -51.47
CA ASN A 7 -15.88 -35.06 -51.71
C ASN A 7 -16.32 -35.04 -53.20
N PRO A 8 -16.83 -36.14 -53.81
CA PRO A 8 -16.90 -36.33 -55.26
C PRO A 8 -17.97 -35.50 -56.02
N LYS A 9 -18.30 -34.29 -55.54
CA LYS A 9 -18.96 -33.19 -56.26
C LYS A 9 -18.02 -31.99 -56.32
N CYS A 10 -16.94 -32.02 -57.09
CA CYS A 10 -16.02 -30.89 -57.15
C CYS A 10 -15.39 -30.76 -58.53
N ARG A 11 -15.61 -29.60 -59.16
CA ARG A 11 -15.19 -29.28 -60.52
C ARG A 11 -13.72 -28.83 -60.55
N PHE A 12 -13.00 -29.45 -61.48
CA PHE A 12 -11.73 -29.03 -62.04
C PHE A 12 -11.89 -27.71 -62.81
N TYR A 13 -10.85 -26.88 -62.86
CA TYR A 13 -10.02 -26.71 -64.06
C TYR A 13 -8.81 -25.79 -63.78
N PHE A 14 -7.71 -26.14 -64.46
CA PHE A 14 -6.34 -25.65 -64.36
C PHE A 14 -6.12 -24.28 -65.04
N TYR A 15 -5.15 -23.51 -64.51
CA TYR A 15 -4.03 -22.76 -65.14
C TYR A 15 -4.09 -22.51 -66.68
N LEU A 16 -3.63 -21.40 -67.29
CA LEU A 16 -2.64 -20.34 -67.00
C LEU A 16 -2.78 -19.28 -68.14
N ILE A 17 -2.13 -18.12 -67.97
CA ILE A 17 -1.55 -17.20 -69.00
C ILE A 17 -2.25 -15.84 -69.18
N LEU A 18 -1.45 -14.80 -68.92
CA LEU A 18 -1.63 -13.37 -69.24
C LEU A 18 -1.90 -13.14 -70.75
N ILE A 19 -2.69 -12.10 -71.09
CA ILE A 19 -2.24 -10.89 -71.84
C ILE A 19 -3.43 -9.94 -72.10
N ILE A 20 -3.18 -8.69 -71.69
CA ILE A 20 -3.71 -7.34 -71.97
C ILE A 20 -4.46 -7.15 -73.32
N TYR A 21 -5.62 -6.47 -73.35
CA TYR A 21 -5.82 -5.10 -73.92
C TYR A 21 -7.27 -4.60 -73.97
N HIS A 22 -7.36 -3.30 -73.66
CA HIS A 22 -8.31 -2.27 -74.10
C HIS A 22 -9.70 -2.09 -73.45
N THR A 23 -9.73 -1.07 -72.58
CA THR A 23 -10.80 -0.10 -72.25
C THR A 23 -11.57 0.42 -73.48
N PRO A 24 -12.81 0.99 -73.38
CA PRO A 24 -13.15 2.10 -72.45
C PRO A 24 -14.63 2.33 -72.00
N TYR A 25 -14.80 3.35 -71.13
CA TYR A 25 -16.04 4.04 -70.64
C TYR A 25 -16.97 3.22 -69.71
N ASP A 26 -17.53 3.71 -68.60
CA ASP A 26 -17.81 5.09 -68.16
C ASP A 26 -18.11 5.12 -66.64
N ARG A 27 -17.53 6.07 -65.91
CA ARG A 27 -18.17 6.80 -64.79
C ARG A 27 -17.21 7.86 -64.26
N HIS A 28 -17.48 9.08 -64.69
CA HIS A 28 -16.91 10.32 -64.19
C HIS A 28 -16.89 10.38 -62.65
N VAL A 29 -15.68 10.34 -62.07
CA VAL A 29 -15.38 10.95 -60.77
C VAL A 29 -14.75 12.29 -61.09
N PHE A 30 -15.49 13.37 -60.88
CA PHE A 30 -14.98 14.73 -61.04
C PHE A 30 -13.76 14.95 -60.13
N PRO A 31 -12.68 15.60 -60.60
CA PRO A 31 -11.61 16.03 -59.71
C PRO A 31 -12.19 17.02 -58.70
N PRO A 32 -11.90 16.89 -57.39
CA PRO A 32 -12.35 17.89 -56.42
C PRO A 32 -11.76 19.23 -56.83
N SER A 33 -12.60 20.25 -56.87
CA SER A 33 -12.18 21.62 -57.16
C SER A 33 -10.98 22.01 -56.29
N SER A 34 -10.03 22.79 -56.82
CA SER A 34 -8.82 23.21 -56.09
C SER A 34 -9.14 23.82 -54.71
N ARG A 35 -10.32 24.42 -54.53
CA ARG A 35 -10.85 24.89 -53.23
C ARG A 35 -11.15 23.77 -52.23
N GLN A 36 -11.70 22.63 -52.67
CA GLN A 36 -11.99 21.48 -51.80
C GLN A 36 -10.70 20.81 -51.30
N LEU A 37 -9.68 20.70 -52.17
CA LEU A 37 -8.39 20.11 -51.80
C LEU A 37 -7.60 21.01 -50.84
N VAL A 38 -7.72 22.33 -51.00
CA VAL A 38 -7.19 23.32 -50.04
C VAL A 38 -7.94 23.24 -48.70
N ALA A 39 -9.27 23.10 -48.71
CA ALA A 39 -10.07 22.95 -47.50
C ALA A 39 -9.69 21.67 -46.72
N GLU A 40 -9.55 20.54 -47.39
CA GLU A 40 -9.16 19.27 -46.78
C GLU A 40 -7.74 19.31 -46.18
N ARG A 41 -6.77 19.88 -46.92
CA ARG A 41 -5.41 20.09 -46.39
C ARG A 41 -5.40 21.05 -45.20
N SER A 42 -6.22 22.10 -45.21
CA SER A 42 -6.33 23.05 -44.09
C SER A 42 -6.94 22.40 -42.83
N ALA A 43 -7.94 21.53 -42.99
CA ALA A 43 -8.53 20.76 -41.90
C ALA A 43 -7.53 19.74 -41.31
N ASN A 44 -6.78 19.04 -42.17
CA ASN A 44 -5.71 18.15 -41.73
C ASN A 44 -4.59 18.91 -41.00
N LEU A 45 -4.21 20.10 -41.48
CA LEU A 45 -3.24 20.96 -40.80
C LEU A 45 -3.73 21.39 -39.41
N GLN A 46 -5.02 21.71 -39.27
CA GLN A 46 -5.63 22.04 -37.97
C GLN A 46 -5.63 20.85 -37.01
N ARG A 47 -5.99 19.65 -37.48
CA ARG A 47 -5.95 18.42 -36.67
C ARG A 47 -4.54 18.12 -36.16
N MET A 48 -3.54 18.20 -37.04
CA MET A 48 -2.14 17.96 -36.67
C MET A 48 -1.61 19.04 -35.70
N LYS A 49 -2.02 20.30 -35.86
CA LYS A 49 -1.70 21.37 -34.90
C LYS A 49 -2.34 21.14 -33.52
N ALA A 50 -3.58 20.65 -33.49
CA ALA A 50 -4.25 20.29 -32.24
C ALA A 50 -3.51 19.15 -31.51
N GLN A 51 -3.15 18.08 -32.24
CA GLN A 51 -2.34 16.98 -31.69
C GLN A 51 -0.98 17.45 -31.18
N ARG A 52 -0.29 18.34 -31.91
CA ARG A 52 0.99 18.91 -31.47
C ARG A 52 0.83 19.69 -30.16
N ASN A 53 -0.21 20.51 -30.05
CA ASN A 53 -0.45 21.31 -28.85
C ASN A 53 -0.81 20.42 -27.65
N GLU A 54 -1.58 19.37 -27.87
CA GLU A 54 -1.88 18.36 -26.84
C GLU A 54 -0.61 17.64 -26.38
N LEU A 55 0.24 17.20 -27.31
CA LEU A 55 1.50 16.53 -26.99
C LEU A 55 2.46 17.46 -26.25
N ASN A 56 2.55 18.73 -26.66
CA ASN A 56 3.35 19.73 -25.95
C ASN A 56 2.85 19.99 -24.53
N ALA A 57 1.53 19.98 -24.31
CA ALA A 57 0.96 20.09 -22.96
C ALA A 57 1.33 18.87 -22.10
N ARG A 58 1.28 17.66 -22.66
CA ARG A 58 1.74 16.44 -21.95
C ARG A 58 3.23 16.47 -21.64
N VAL A 59 4.07 16.89 -22.58
CA VAL A 59 5.51 17.04 -22.35
C VAL A 59 5.79 18.05 -21.23
N ARG A 60 5.02 19.13 -21.16
CA ARG A 60 5.14 20.10 -20.07
C ARG A 60 4.80 19.48 -18.71
N MET A 61 3.68 18.76 -18.61
CA MET A 61 3.30 18.07 -17.37
C MET A 61 4.33 17.02 -16.96
N LEU A 62 4.80 16.19 -17.89
CA LEU A 62 5.84 15.19 -17.62
C LEU A 62 7.17 15.82 -17.19
N LYS A 63 7.52 16.99 -17.73
CA LYS A 63 8.72 17.73 -17.29
C LYS A 63 8.56 18.28 -15.88
N GLU A 64 7.38 18.76 -15.52
CA GLU A 64 7.07 19.21 -14.15
C GLU A 64 7.12 18.04 -13.16
N GLU A 65 6.56 16.87 -13.50
CA GLU A 65 6.70 15.66 -12.69
C GLU A 65 8.15 15.18 -12.57
N LEU A 66 8.89 15.17 -13.69
CA LEU A 66 10.31 14.80 -13.68
C LEU A 66 11.13 15.75 -12.80
N HIS A 67 10.79 17.04 -12.79
CA HIS A 67 11.45 18.01 -11.93
C HIS A 67 11.22 17.69 -10.44
N HIS A 68 9.99 17.34 -10.04
CA HIS A 68 9.70 16.87 -8.68
C HIS A 68 10.44 15.58 -8.31
N LEU A 69 10.66 14.68 -9.28
CA LEU A 69 11.46 13.46 -9.06
C LEU A 69 12.97 13.71 -8.99
N GLN A 70 13.46 14.76 -9.65
CA GLN A 70 14.85 15.19 -9.62
C GLN A 70 15.18 16.09 -8.43
N GLU A 71 14.20 16.41 -7.57
CA GLU A 71 14.45 17.15 -6.35
C GLU A 71 15.51 16.42 -5.51
N PRO A 72 16.52 17.14 -5.00
CA PRO A 72 17.56 16.53 -4.17
C PRO A 72 16.94 15.88 -2.94
N GLY A 73 17.62 14.85 -2.42
CA GLY A 73 17.19 14.11 -1.24
C GLY A 73 16.81 15.05 -0.09
N SER A 74 15.67 14.79 0.53
CA SER A 74 15.21 15.56 1.70
C SER A 74 15.99 15.17 2.95
N TYR A 75 16.26 16.15 3.81
CA TYR A 75 16.83 15.88 5.13
C TYR A 75 15.79 15.25 6.04
N VAL A 76 16.21 14.28 6.85
CA VAL A 76 15.35 13.63 7.83
C VAL A 76 15.63 14.21 9.21
N GLY A 77 14.60 14.71 9.87
CA GLY A 77 14.68 15.26 11.22
C GLY A 77 13.59 14.74 12.14
N GLU A 78 13.75 15.01 13.43
CA GLU A 78 12.77 14.71 14.48
C GLU A 78 12.25 16.00 15.10
N VAL A 79 10.93 16.11 15.25
CA VAL A 79 10.30 17.27 15.89
C VAL A 79 10.62 17.26 17.38
N VAL A 80 11.28 18.30 17.88
CA VAL A 80 11.53 18.48 19.32
C VAL A 80 10.35 19.18 19.97
N LYS A 81 9.93 20.31 19.39
CA LYS A 81 8.88 21.16 19.96
C LYS A 81 8.25 22.03 18.88
N GLN A 82 6.93 22.18 18.92
CA GLN A 82 6.23 23.15 18.09
C GLN A 82 6.43 24.56 18.65
N MET A 83 6.76 25.54 17.79
CA MET A 83 7.03 26.92 18.18
C MET A 83 6.05 27.87 17.48
N GLY A 84 4.87 28.02 18.09
CA GLY A 84 3.81 28.87 17.56
C GLY A 84 3.05 28.21 16.40
N GLN A 85 2.47 29.03 15.51
CA GLN A 85 1.57 28.55 14.45
C GLN A 85 2.27 28.16 13.14
N LYS A 86 3.50 28.63 12.87
CA LYS A 86 4.15 28.40 11.56
C LYS A 86 5.55 27.81 11.65
N LYS A 87 6.09 27.71 12.87
CA LYS A 87 7.48 27.31 13.10
C LYS A 87 7.54 26.09 14.01
N VAL A 88 8.48 25.21 13.73
CA VAL A 88 8.72 23.99 14.52
C VAL A 88 10.22 23.84 14.73
N LEU A 89 10.61 23.44 15.94
CA LEU A 89 11.99 23.09 16.25
C LEU A 89 12.21 21.62 15.86
N VAL A 90 13.06 21.39 14.87
CA VAL A 90 13.41 20.05 14.36
C VAL A 90 14.88 19.79 14.64
N LYS A 91 15.19 18.59 15.10
CA LYS A 91 16.56 18.08 15.26
C LYS A 91 16.92 17.25 14.04
N VAL A 92 17.94 17.67 13.30
CA VAL A 92 18.51 16.95 12.16
C VAL A 92 19.84 16.36 12.62
N ASN A 93 20.02 15.05 12.51
CA ASN A 93 21.31 14.41 12.84
C ASN A 93 22.13 14.28 11.55
N PRO A 94 23.41 14.74 11.49
CA PRO A 94 24.25 15.29 12.55
C PRO A 94 24.23 16.82 12.72
N GLU A 95 23.49 17.55 11.88
CA GLU A 95 23.61 19.01 11.71
C GLU A 95 23.14 19.86 12.93
N GLY A 96 22.30 19.32 13.81
CA GLY A 96 21.89 19.99 15.06
C GLY A 96 20.40 20.27 15.15
N LYS A 97 20.02 21.42 15.75
CA LYS A 97 18.61 21.82 15.93
C LYS A 97 18.32 23.08 15.13
N TYR A 98 17.26 23.03 14.32
CA TYR A 98 16.84 24.11 13.44
C TYR A 98 15.39 24.49 13.70
N VAL A 99 15.10 25.79 13.64
CA VAL A 99 13.72 26.28 13.60
C VAL A 99 13.31 26.35 12.14
N VAL A 100 12.36 25.51 11.74
CA VAL A 100 11.91 25.37 10.36
C VAL A 100 10.50 25.88 10.19
N ASP A 101 10.21 26.43 9.01
CA ASP A 101 8.87 26.81 8.61
C ASP A 101 8.09 25.58 8.06
N LEU A 102 6.77 25.60 8.26
CA LEU A 102 5.85 24.58 7.76
C LEU A 102 5.43 24.87 6.32
N ALA A 103 5.47 23.85 5.45
CA ALA A 103 4.90 23.96 4.11
C ALA A 103 3.37 24.12 4.15
N PRO A 104 2.77 24.84 3.19
CA PRO A 104 1.33 24.97 3.07
C PRO A 104 0.71 23.59 2.81
N GLY A 105 -0.09 23.08 3.75
CA GLY A 105 -0.76 21.78 3.65
C GLY A 105 -0.46 20.80 4.79
N ILE A 106 0.38 21.17 5.76
CA ILE A 106 0.69 20.32 6.92
C ILE A 106 0.04 20.88 8.17
N ASP A 107 -0.82 20.07 8.79
CA ASP A 107 -1.48 20.43 10.04
C ASP A 107 -0.55 20.29 11.24
N ILE A 108 -0.53 21.33 12.06
CA ILE A 108 0.28 21.41 13.29
C ILE A 108 -0.17 20.37 14.31
N ASN A 109 -1.47 20.03 14.32
CA ASN A 109 -2.04 19.09 15.30
C ASN A 109 -1.45 17.68 15.19
N LEU A 110 -0.98 17.29 13.99
CA LEU A 110 -0.37 15.99 13.75
C LEU A 110 1.10 15.92 14.24
N LEU A 111 1.75 17.06 14.48
CA LEU A 111 3.18 17.15 14.76
C LEU A 111 3.52 16.92 16.24
N LYS A 112 3.28 15.72 16.76
CA LYS A 112 3.68 15.40 18.14
C LYS A 112 5.21 15.44 18.30
N PRO A 113 5.74 15.76 19.50
CA PRO A 113 7.17 15.60 19.78
C PRO A 113 7.66 14.19 19.41
N ASN A 114 8.87 14.09 18.88
CA ASN A 114 9.52 12.90 18.31
C ASN A 114 8.90 12.36 17.00
N THR A 115 8.02 13.12 16.33
CA THR A 115 7.57 12.74 14.99
C THR A 115 8.70 12.95 13.98
N ARG A 116 8.88 11.98 13.07
CA ARG A 116 9.86 12.09 11.98
C ARG A 116 9.30 12.94 10.86
N VAL A 117 10.10 13.85 10.36
CA VAL A 117 9.70 14.81 9.33
C VAL A 117 10.79 14.94 8.28
N ALA A 118 10.37 15.21 7.05
CA ALA A 118 11.26 15.46 5.93
C ALA A 118 11.32 16.96 5.63
N LEU A 119 12.53 17.49 5.61
CA LEU A 119 12.84 18.88 5.32
C LEU A 119 13.41 18.99 3.91
N ARG A 120 13.05 20.05 3.19
CA ARG A 120 13.61 20.32 1.87
C ARG A 120 15.10 20.70 1.99
N ASN A 121 15.91 20.28 1.02
CA ASN A 121 17.37 20.47 1.02
C ASN A 121 17.80 21.95 0.90
N ASP A 122 17.04 22.75 0.17
CA ASP A 122 17.32 24.16 -0.13
C ASP A 122 16.90 25.12 1.00
N SER A 123 15.71 24.92 1.57
CA SER A 123 15.08 25.89 2.48
C SER A 123 14.84 25.35 3.90
N TYR A 124 15.20 24.09 4.18
CA TYR A 124 14.86 23.37 5.40
C TYR A 124 13.37 23.42 5.76
N THR A 125 12.48 23.71 4.79
CA THR A 125 11.04 23.77 5.02
C THR A 125 10.50 22.36 5.20
N LEU A 126 9.67 22.16 6.22
CA LEU A 126 9.02 20.88 6.47
C LEU A 126 7.96 20.64 5.40
N HIS A 127 8.20 19.70 4.50
CA HIS A 127 7.29 19.42 3.36
C HIS A 127 6.51 18.11 3.53
N LYS A 128 6.98 17.17 4.36
CA LYS A 128 6.32 15.88 4.55
C LYS A 128 6.56 15.32 5.95
N ILE A 129 5.53 14.68 6.50
CA ILE A 129 5.64 13.87 7.72
C ILE A 129 6.00 12.45 7.31
N LEU A 130 7.01 11.87 7.95
CA LEU A 130 7.45 10.50 7.68
C LEU A 130 6.80 9.53 8.68
N PRO A 131 6.49 8.30 8.26
CA PRO A 131 6.04 7.28 9.19
C PRO A 131 7.09 7.02 10.27
N THR A 132 6.62 6.59 11.44
CA THR A 132 7.49 6.20 12.54
C THR A 132 8.43 5.09 12.11
N LYS A 133 9.68 5.17 12.59
CA LYS A 133 10.64 4.09 12.37
C LYS A 133 10.17 2.91 13.22
N VAL A 134 9.79 1.83 12.56
CA VAL A 134 9.67 0.52 13.20
C VAL A 134 10.98 -0.19 12.91
N ASP A 135 11.66 -0.67 13.95
CA ASP A 135 12.88 -1.43 13.77
C ASP A 135 12.55 -2.72 12.97
N PRO A 136 13.41 -3.12 12.01
CA PRO A 136 13.12 -4.21 11.10
C PRO A 136 12.86 -5.53 11.83
N LEU A 137 13.45 -5.71 13.02
CA LEU A 137 13.19 -6.85 13.90
C LEU A 137 11.72 -6.93 14.32
N VAL A 138 11.10 -5.80 14.65
CA VAL A 138 9.69 -5.73 15.01
C VAL A 138 8.81 -6.02 13.78
N SER A 139 9.22 -5.55 12.60
CA SER A 139 8.51 -5.92 11.36
C SER A 139 8.56 -7.42 11.06
N LEU A 140 9.64 -8.11 11.43
CA LEU A 140 9.78 -9.56 11.27
C LEU A 140 8.93 -10.37 12.27
N MET A 141 8.54 -9.78 13.39
CA MET A 141 7.61 -10.39 14.37
C MET A 141 6.17 -10.45 13.85
N LYS A 142 5.86 -9.69 12.78
CA LYS A 142 4.59 -9.77 12.07
C LYS A 142 4.52 -11.09 11.30
N VAL A 143 3.56 -11.92 11.65
CA VAL A 143 3.30 -13.15 10.90
C VAL A 143 2.31 -12.81 9.79
N GLU A 144 2.79 -12.74 8.54
CA GLU A 144 1.95 -12.42 7.38
C GLU A 144 0.96 -13.53 7.01
N ALA A 145 1.25 -14.78 7.39
CA ALA A 145 0.36 -15.92 7.22
C ALA A 145 0.35 -16.76 8.50
N VAL A 146 -0.74 -16.64 9.26
CA VAL A 146 -1.03 -17.60 10.33
C VAL A 146 -1.25 -18.95 9.63
N PRO A 147 -0.55 -20.04 10.00
CA PRO A 147 -0.88 -21.33 9.40
C PRO A 147 -2.29 -21.75 9.79
N ASP A 148 -2.90 -22.56 8.92
CA ASP A 148 -4.28 -23.03 9.00
C ASP A 148 -4.51 -23.99 10.19
N SER A 149 -4.34 -23.50 11.41
CA SER A 149 -4.75 -24.21 12.62
C SER A 149 -6.22 -23.94 12.86
N THR A 150 -7.04 -24.98 12.76
CA THR A 150 -8.48 -24.90 13.07
C THR A 150 -8.72 -25.40 14.50
N TYR A 151 -9.78 -24.94 15.15
CA TYR A 151 -10.18 -25.41 16.48
C TYR A 151 -10.37 -26.93 16.56
N ASP A 152 -10.74 -27.57 15.45
CA ASP A 152 -10.90 -29.03 15.35
C ASP A 152 -9.60 -29.80 15.61
N MET A 153 -8.45 -29.16 15.45
CA MET A 153 -7.14 -29.75 15.75
C MET A 153 -6.83 -29.77 17.25
N ILE A 154 -7.66 -29.12 18.08
CA ILE A 154 -7.44 -28.96 19.52
C ILE A 154 -8.39 -29.89 20.28
N GLY A 155 -7.88 -31.05 20.72
CA GLY A 155 -8.67 -32.01 21.50
C GLY A 155 -8.76 -31.67 22.99
N GLY A 156 -9.94 -31.87 23.58
CA GLY A 156 -10.13 -31.90 25.04
C GLY A 156 -10.14 -30.55 25.78
N LEU A 157 -10.04 -29.43 25.06
CA LEU A 157 -9.99 -28.06 25.62
C LEU A 157 -11.21 -27.20 25.23
N GLU A 158 -12.36 -27.84 25.00
CA GLU A 158 -13.58 -27.18 24.48
C GLU A 158 -14.05 -26.01 25.34
N LYS A 159 -13.97 -26.15 26.67
CA LYS A 159 -14.37 -25.09 27.62
C LYS A 159 -13.46 -23.86 27.49
N GLN A 160 -12.16 -24.06 27.46
CA GLN A 160 -11.16 -22.99 27.33
C GLN A 160 -11.26 -22.31 25.96
N VAL A 161 -11.51 -23.09 24.90
CA VAL A 161 -11.76 -22.56 23.56
C VAL A 161 -12.99 -21.64 23.57
N MET A 162 -14.08 -22.06 24.22
CA MET A 162 -15.31 -21.26 24.32
C MET A 162 -15.07 -19.94 25.06
N GLU A 163 -14.41 -19.98 26.22
CA GLU A 163 -14.08 -18.77 26.99
C GLU A 163 -13.23 -17.78 26.19
N ILE A 164 -12.21 -18.25 25.46
CA ILE A 164 -11.36 -17.38 24.64
C ILE A 164 -12.13 -16.81 23.46
N LYS A 165 -13.00 -17.60 22.83
CA LYS A 165 -13.87 -17.12 21.74
C LYS A 165 -14.79 -15.99 22.22
N GLU A 166 -15.41 -16.14 23.38
CA GLU A 166 -16.25 -15.07 23.95
C GLU A 166 -15.44 -13.83 24.28
N VAL A 167 -14.23 -13.98 24.81
CA VAL A 167 -13.39 -12.83 25.18
C VAL A 167 -12.81 -12.11 23.97
N ILE A 168 -12.44 -12.81 22.90
CA ILE A 168 -11.73 -12.24 21.75
C ILE A 168 -12.66 -11.99 20.56
N GLU A 169 -13.53 -12.93 20.19
CA GLU A 169 -14.40 -12.76 19.01
C GLU A 169 -15.57 -11.81 19.28
N LEU A 170 -16.16 -11.85 20.48
CA LEU A 170 -17.32 -11.03 20.82
C LEU A 170 -17.04 -9.52 20.71
N PRO A 171 -15.94 -8.95 21.25
CA PRO A 171 -15.66 -7.52 21.12
C PRO A 171 -15.31 -7.10 19.68
N ILE A 172 -14.75 -8.01 18.87
CA ILE A 172 -14.42 -7.72 17.47
C ILE A 172 -15.69 -7.71 16.60
N LYS A 173 -16.61 -8.66 16.82
CA LYS A 173 -17.83 -8.79 16.02
C LYS A 173 -18.94 -7.82 16.44
N HIS A 174 -19.09 -7.55 17.74
CA HIS A 174 -20.20 -6.76 18.29
C HIS A 174 -19.74 -5.74 19.34
N PRO A 175 -19.02 -4.66 18.93
CA PRO A 175 -18.60 -3.62 19.87
C PRO A 175 -19.77 -2.87 20.51
N GLU A 176 -20.91 -2.75 19.83
CA GLU A 176 -22.11 -2.03 20.29
C GLU A 176 -22.71 -2.60 21.59
N LEU A 177 -22.58 -3.92 21.81
CA LEU A 177 -23.06 -4.58 23.02
C LEU A 177 -22.32 -4.07 24.27
N PHE A 178 -21.01 -3.86 24.14
CA PHE A 178 -20.17 -3.36 25.24
C PHE A 178 -20.45 -1.88 25.54
N GLU A 179 -20.70 -1.08 24.50
CA GLU A 179 -21.05 0.34 24.65
C GLU A 179 -22.43 0.51 25.30
N SER A 180 -23.41 -0.29 24.90
CA SER A 180 -24.77 -0.25 25.45
C SER A 180 -24.86 -0.72 26.90
N LEU A 181 -24.06 -1.73 27.26
CA LEU A 181 -23.99 -2.25 28.64
C LEU A 181 -23.12 -1.38 29.56
N GLY A 182 -22.32 -0.46 29.00
CA GLY A 182 -21.37 0.35 29.76
C GLY A 182 -20.25 -0.47 30.42
N VAL A 183 -20.00 -1.69 29.92
CA VAL A 183 -18.99 -2.60 30.47
C VAL A 183 -17.70 -2.47 29.67
N ALA A 184 -16.56 -2.39 30.36
CA ALA A 184 -15.26 -2.33 29.71
C ALA A 184 -14.93 -3.63 28.98
N GLN A 185 -14.44 -3.53 27.74
CA GLN A 185 -13.96 -4.67 26.98
C GLN A 185 -12.76 -5.33 27.70
N PRO A 186 -12.69 -6.68 27.72
CA PRO A 186 -11.54 -7.38 28.25
C PRO A 186 -10.29 -7.03 27.45
N LYS A 187 -9.20 -6.66 28.14
CA LYS A 187 -7.97 -6.14 27.50
C LYS A 187 -6.98 -7.23 27.08
N GLY A 188 -7.16 -8.46 27.54
CA GLY A 188 -6.26 -9.57 27.26
C GLY A 188 -6.64 -10.83 28.01
N VAL A 189 -6.05 -11.95 27.58
CA VAL A 189 -6.22 -13.28 28.17
C VAL A 189 -4.85 -13.79 28.60
N LEU A 190 -4.78 -14.43 29.77
CA LEU A 190 -3.58 -15.12 30.23
C LEU A 190 -3.81 -16.63 30.17
N LEU A 191 -3.01 -17.33 29.35
CA LEU A 191 -3.04 -18.79 29.27
C LEU A 191 -1.93 -19.36 30.14
N TYR A 192 -2.30 -20.07 31.21
CA TYR A 192 -1.34 -20.71 32.13
C TYR A 192 -1.54 -22.22 32.19
N GLY A 193 -0.53 -22.96 32.65
CA GLY A 193 -0.57 -24.40 32.87
C GLY A 193 0.68 -25.13 32.34
N PRO A 194 0.76 -26.45 32.50
CA PRO A 194 1.96 -27.22 32.17
C PRO A 194 2.30 -27.13 30.67
N PRO A 195 3.59 -27.23 30.31
CA PRO A 195 4.02 -27.28 28.92
C PRO A 195 3.41 -28.49 28.22
N GLY A 196 3.17 -28.38 26.91
CA GLY A 196 2.57 -29.46 26.11
C GLY A 196 1.02 -29.48 26.08
N THR A 197 0.34 -28.54 26.75
CA THR A 197 -1.13 -28.41 26.73
C THR A 197 -1.66 -27.59 25.53
N GLY A 198 -0.84 -27.33 24.51
CA GLY A 198 -1.30 -26.69 23.26
C GLY A 198 -1.66 -25.21 23.35
N LYS A 199 -1.18 -24.46 24.37
CA LYS A 199 -1.47 -23.02 24.54
C LYS A 199 -1.09 -22.19 23.30
N THR A 200 0.11 -22.44 22.76
CA THR A 200 0.60 -21.79 21.55
C THR A 200 -0.23 -22.16 20.32
N LEU A 201 -0.74 -23.41 20.24
CA LEU A 201 -1.62 -23.84 19.15
C LEU A 201 -3.00 -23.17 19.24
N LEU A 202 -3.54 -23.03 20.46
CA LEU A 202 -4.81 -22.36 20.72
C LEU A 202 -4.78 -20.89 20.31
N ALA A 203 -3.70 -20.17 20.65
CA ALA A 203 -3.53 -18.78 20.24
C ALA A 203 -3.46 -18.61 18.71
N ARG A 204 -2.79 -19.52 18.01
CA ARG A 204 -2.73 -19.52 16.54
C ARG A 204 -4.09 -19.81 15.90
N ALA A 205 -4.84 -20.76 16.45
CA ALA A 205 -6.17 -21.10 15.94
C ALA A 205 -7.16 -19.95 16.09
N VAL A 206 -7.09 -19.21 17.20
CA VAL A 206 -7.89 -17.99 17.39
C VAL A 206 -7.53 -16.92 16.37
N ALA A 207 -6.23 -16.68 16.16
CA ALA A 207 -5.79 -15.69 15.20
C ALA A 207 -6.28 -15.98 13.77
N HIS A 208 -6.21 -17.25 13.36
CA HIS A 208 -6.72 -17.71 12.06
C HIS A 208 -8.24 -17.52 11.93
N HIS A 209 -9.03 -17.86 12.97
CA HIS A 209 -10.49 -17.74 12.89
C HIS A 209 -11.01 -16.29 12.96
N THR A 210 -10.21 -15.37 13.50
CA THR A 210 -10.55 -13.94 13.60
C THR A 210 -10.07 -13.10 12.41
N ASP A 211 -9.34 -13.67 11.44
CA ASP A 211 -8.70 -12.94 10.32
C ASP A 211 -7.93 -11.68 10.77
N CYS A 212 -7.33 -11.73 11.96
CA CYS A 212 -6.62 -10.60 12.56
C CYS A 212 -5.12 -10.70 12.30
N THR A 213 -4.44 -9.55 12.27
CA THR A 213 -2.97 -9.53 12.18
C THR A 213 -2.37 -10.19 13.42
N PHE A 214 -1.66 -11.31 13.24
CA PHE A 214 -0.99 -12.01 14.34
C PHE A 214 0.44 -11.53 14.50
N ILE A 215 0.77 -11.06 15.70
CA ILE A 215 2.11 -10.59 16.06
C ILE A 215 2.63 -11.51 17.16
N ARG A 216 3.64 -12.33 16.85
CA ARG A 216 4.25 -13.27 17.81
C ARG A 216 5.52 -12.65 18.36
N VAL A 217 5.62 -12.58 19.69
CA VAL A 217 6.82 -12.10 20.38
C VAL A 217 7.20 -13.14 21.43
N SER A 218 8.45 -13.60 21.44
CA SER A 218 8.99 -14.38 22.57
C SER A 218 9.60 -13.43 23.59
N GLY A 219 9.43 -13.72 24.89
CA GLY A 219 10.05 -12.95 25.98
C GLY A 219 11.56 -12.80 25.80
N ALA A 220 12.24 -13.83 25.28
CA ALA A 220 13.68 -13.79 25.00
C ALA A 220 14.07 -12.77 23.93
N GLU A 221 13.20 -12.50 22.94
CA GLU A 221 13.45 -11.51 21.87
C GLU A 221 13.44 -10.07 22.40
N LEU A 222 12.76 -9.83 23.53
CA LEU A 222 12.67 -8.51 24.18
C LEU A 222 13.90 -8.19 25.03
N VAL A 223 14.70 -9.20 25.40
CA VAL A 223 15.90 -9.04 26.23
C VAL A 223 17.07 -8.62 25.34
N GLN A 224 17.47 -7.36 25.44
CA GLN A 224 18.58 -6.78 24.66
C GLN A 224 19.76 -6.42 25.56
N LYS A 225 20.98 -6.49 25.00
CA LYS A 225 22.23 -6.13 25.70
C LYS A 225 22.27 -4.64 26.08
N TYR A 226 21.63 -3.78 25.29
CA TYR A 226 21.64 -2.34 25.49
C TYR A 226 20.45 -1.89 26.35
N ILE A 227 20.75 -1.12 27.38
CA ILE A 227 19.75 -0.58 28.31
C ILE A 227 18.79 0.33 27.54
N GLY A 228 17.49 0.05 27.67
CA GLY A 228 16.41 0.85 27.05
C GLY A 228 16.08 0.47 25.61
N GLU A 229 16.80 -0.46 24.99
CA GLU A 229 16.45 -0.95 23.65
C GLU A 229 15.19 -1.83 23.70
N GLY A 230 15.08 -2.73 24.68
CA GLY A 230 13.89 -3.57 24.86
C GLY A 230 12.61 -2.75 25.09
N SER A 231 12.67 -1.69 25.91
CA SER A 231 11.50 -0.83 26.14
C SER A 231 11.10 -0.02 24.89
N ARG A 232 12.08 0.37 24.07
CA ARG A 232 11.82 0.97 22.76
C ARG A 232 11.13 -0.01 21.82
N MET A 233 11.62 -1.25 21.73
CA MET A 233 11.01 -2.30 20.90
C MET A 233 9.56 -2.59 21.31
N VAL A 234 9.28 -2.73 22.60
CA VAL A 234 7.90 -2.94 23.09
C VAL A 234 6.99 -1.76 22.69
N ARG A 235 7.48 -0.52 22.77
CA ARG A 235 6.70 0.64 22.35
C ARG A 235 6.43 0.63 20.85
N GLU A 236 7.42 0.31 20.03
CA GLU A 236 7.28 0.21 18.57
C GLU A 236 6.32 -0.93 18.18
N LEU A 237 6.36 -2.07 18.88
CA LEU A 237 5.43 -3.18 18.72
C LEU A 237 3.97 -2.75 18.90
N PHE A 238 3.66 -2.00 19.96
CA PHE A 238 2.31 -1.50 20.20
C PHE A 238 1.86 -0.44 19.19
N ILE A 239 2.79 0.39 18.68
CA ILE A 239 2.48 1.36 17.61
C ILE A 239 2.12 0.60 16.34
N MET A 240 2.95 -0.36 15.96
CA MET A 240 2.72 -1.21 14.78
C MET A 240 1.41 -2.00 14.89
N ALA A 241 1.11 -2.58 16.05
CA ALA A 241 -0.14 -3.30 16.28
C ALA A 241 -1.37 -2.40 16.10
N ARG A 242 -1.30 -1.15 16.57
CA ARG A 242 -2.38 -0.17 16.37
C ARG A 242 -2.57 0.23 14.91
N GLU A 243 -1.48 0.34 14.15
CA GLU A 243 -1.53 0.61 12.71
C GLU A 243 -2.08 -0.59 11.91
N ALA A 244 -1.86 -1.81 12.41
CA ALA A 244 -2.34 -3.06 11.83
C ALA A 244 -3.67 -3.57 12.43
N ALA A 245 -4.44 -2.70 13.09
CA ALA A 245 -5.69 -3.08 13.73
C ALA A 245 -6.74 -3.54 12.69
N PRO A 246 -7.48 -4.65 12.93
CA PRO A 246 -7.48 -5.49 14.13
C PRO A 246 -6.27 -6.44 14.22
N SER A 247 -5.64 -6.50 15.40
CA SER A 247 -4.39 -7.25 15.62
C SER A 247 -4.38 -7.97 16.97
N ILE A 248 -3.76 -9.16 17.02
CA ILE A 248 -3.55 -9.94 18.24
C ILE A 248 -2.05 -10.03 18.51
N ILE A 249 -1.61 -9.58 19.68
CA ILE A 249 -0.23 -9.72 20.15
C ILE A 249 -0.17 -10.96 21.05
N PHE A 250 0.62 -11.95 20.66
CA PHE A 250 0.89 -13.14 21.44
C PHE A 250 2.30 -13.07 22.03
N MET A 251 2.38 -13.00 23.37
CA MET A 251 3.64 -13.06 24.11
C MET A 251 3.85 -14.48 24.64
N ASP A 252 4.88 -15.15 24.15
CA ASP A 252 5.29 -16.47 24.62
C ASP A 252 6.43 -16.34 25.66
N GLU A 253 6.54 -17.30 26.58
CA GLU A 253 7.66 -17.41 27.55
C GLU A 253 7.87 -16.15 28.42
N ILE A 254 6.79 -15.63 29.04
CA ILE A 254 6.86 -14.41 29.87
C ILE A 254 7.57 -14.60 31.22
N ASP A 255 7.94 -15.84 31.56
CA ASP A 255 8.58 -16.23 32.82
C ASP A 255 10.12 -16.24 32.76
N SER A 256 10.71 -15.94 31.61
CA SER A 256 12.16 -15.83 31.39
C SER A 256 12.73 -14.44 31.66
#